data_AF-A0A078MMW5-F1
#
_entry.id   AF-A0A078MMW5-F1
#
_cell.length_a   1.000
_cell.length_b   1.000
_cell.length_c   1.000
_cell.angle_alpha   90.00
_cell.angle_beta   90.00
_cell.angle_gamma   90.00
#
_symmetry.space_group_name_H-M   'P 1'
#
loop_
_entity.id
_entity.type
_entity.pdbx_description
1 polymer ?
#
loop_
_entity_poly.entity_id
_entity_poly.type
_entity_poly.pdbx_seq_one_letter_code
_entity_poly.pdbx_strand_id
1 'polypeptide(L)'
;MFIKGNAYLRMVEAPERKGVFAKGCYVYEVMTALDSVQVVTAGQLADNLGVDPSGPWVDLQECQRAAKHLFRDGNSTDWVEYPTAIVVSDASLRSR
;
A
#
# COMPACT_ATOMS: atom_id res chain seq x y z
N MET A 1 2.31 9.00 12.15
CA MET A 1 1.32 10.07 12.35
C MET A 1 0.27 9.87 11.28
N PHE A 2 -0.98 9.54 11.63
CA PHE A 2 -2.05 9.39 10.63
C PHE A 2 -2.66 10.77 10.35
N ILE A 3 -2.44 11.32 9.16
CA ILE A 3 -3.01 12.60 8.76
C ILE A 3 -4.39 12.32 8.17
N LYS A 4 -5.43 12.91 8.77
CA LYS A 4 -6.81 12.73 8.33
C LYS A 4 -6.95 13.17 6.87
N GLY A 5 -7.29 12.23 5.99
CA GLY A 5 -7.41 12.46 4.55
C GLY A 5 -6.24 11.92 3.71
N ASN A 6 -5.15 11.48 4.34
CA ASN A 6 -4.05 10.84 3.63
C ASN A 6 -4.29 9.33 3.53
N ALA A 7 -3.88 8.75 2.40
CA ALA A 7 -3.94 7.32 2.17
C ALA A 7 -2.53 6.73 2.27
N TYR A 8 -2.42 5.55 2.83
CA TYR A 8 -1.16 4.83 2.99
C TYR A 8 -1.24 3.50 2.24
N LEU A 9 -0.13 3.05 1.68
CA LEU A 9 -0.04 1.75 1.00
C LEU A 9 1.20 0.98 1.42
N ARG A 10 1.12 -0.35 1.42
CA ARG A 10 2.29 -1.23 1.47
C ARG A 10 2.03 -2.48 0.65
N MET A 11 3.10 -3.12 0.18
CA MET A 11 3.01 -4.33 -0.62
C MET A 11 3.10 -5.55 0.30
N VAL A 12 2.22 -6.53 0.11
CA VAL A 12 2.22 -7.78 0.89
C VAL A 12 2.02 -8.99 -0.03
N GLU A 13 2.46 -10.16 0.41
CA GLU A 13 2.19 -11.40 -0.29
C GLU A 13 0.81 -11.94 0.11
N ALA A 14 -0.07 -12.14 -0.88
CA ALA A 14 -1.31 -12.87 -0.69
C ALA A 14 -1.15 -14.31 -1.20
N PRO A 15 -1.56 -15.31 -0.41
CA PRO A 15 -1.68 -16.67 -0.91
C PRO A 15 -2.88 -16.73 -1.87
N GLU A 16 -2.64 -16.62 -3.18
CA GLU A 16 -3.68 -16.92 -4.17
C GLU A 16 -3.86 -18.44 -4.23
N ARG A 17 -4.82 -18.98 -3.47
CA ARG A 17 -5.19 -20.40 -3.55
C ARG A 17 -5.99 -20.66 -4.83
N LYS A 18 -5.28 -20.91 -5.93
CA LYS A 18 -5.83 -21.61 -7.11
C LYS A 18 -5.31 -23.04 -7.14
N GLY A 19 -5.93 -23.91 -6.33
CA GLY A 19 -5.57 -25.33 -6.24
C GLY A 19 -4.25 -25.63 -5.52
N VAL A 20 -3.68 -26.83 -5.74
CA VAL A 20 -2.50 -27.38 -5.05
C VAL A 20 -1.21 -26.56 -5.28
N PHE A 21 -1.26 -25.56 -6.16
CA PHE A 21 -0.15 -24.65 -6.44
C PHE A 21 -0.48 -23.26 -5.89
N ALA A 22 -0.02 -22.97 -4.68
CA ALA A 22 0.01 -21.59 -4.19
C ALA A 22 1.10 -20.85 -4.96
N LYS A 23 0.71 -19.97 -5.87
CA LYS A 23 1.63 -19.00 -6.46
C LYS A 23 1.50 -17.72 -5.64
N GLY A 24 2.60 -17.26 -5.05
CA GLY A 24 2.62 -15.99 -4.32
C GLY A 24 2.17 -14.87 -5.26
N CYS A 25 1.00 -14.29 -4.99
CA CYS A 25 0.51 -13.13 -5.72
C CYS A 25 0.68 -11.92 -4.84
N TYR A 26 1.30 -10.88 -5.40
CA TYR A 26 1.52 -9.66 -4.66
C TYR A 26 0.29 -8.78 -4.72
N VAL A 27 -0.13 -8.33 -3.54
CA VAL A 27 -1.24 -7.40 -3.35
C VAL A 27 -0.74 -6.20 -2.57
N TYR A 28 -1.58 -5.17 -2.47
CA TYR A 28 -1.33 -3.99 -1.67
C TYR A 28 -2.30 -3.96 -0.51
N GLU A 29 -1.80 -3.63 0.67
CA GLU A 29 -2.63 -3.14 1.75
C GLU A 29 -2.73 -1.63 1.64
N VAL A 30 -3.95 -1.11 1.70
CA VAL A 30 -4.25 0.32 1.64
C VAL A 30 -4.96 0.72 2.93
N MET A 31 -4.53 1.81 3.54
CA MET A 31 -5.12 2.38 4.74
C MET A 31 -5.55 3.82 4.47
N THR A 32 -6.86 4.06 4.48
CA THR A 32 -7.47 5.39 4.26
C THR A 32 -8.08 5.99 5.54
N ALA A 33 -8.24 5.16 6.57
CA ALA A 33 -8.58 5.56 7.92
C ALA A 33 -7.81 4.69 8.92
N LEU A 34 -7.59 5.20 10.14
CA LEU A 34 -6.94 4.44 11.20
C LEU A 34 -7.68 3.11 11.43
N ASP A 35 -6.93 2.01 11.49
CA ASP A 35 -7.41 0.62 11.62
C ASP A 35 -8.28 0.10 10.46
N SER A 36 -8.51 0.90 9.40
CA SER A 36 -9.21 0.48 8.19
C SER A 36 -8.21 0.11 7.10
N VAL A 37 -7.75 -1.13 7.12
CA VAL A 37 -6.86 -1.70 6.09
C VAL A 37 -7.66 -2.54 5.09
N GLN A 38 -7.47 -2.26 3.81
CA GLN A 38 -8.06 -3.02 2.70
C GLN A 38 -6.96 -3.67 1.86
N VAL A 39 -7.15 -4.93 1.50
CA VAL A 39 -6.25 -5.66 0.61
C VAL A 39 -6.77 -5.53 -0.82
N VAL A 40 -5.96 -4.97 -1.70
CA VAL A 40 -6.32 -4.64 -3.08
C VAL A 40 -5.27 -5.14 -4.06
N THR A 41 -5.68 -5.47 -5.28
CA THR A 41 -4.74 -5.82 -6.34
C THR A 41 -4.09 -4.57 -6.94
N ALA A 42 -2.99 -4.72 -7.67
CA ALA A 42 -2.32 -3.61 -8.35
C ALA A 42 -3.27 -2.81 -9.27
N GLY A 43 -4.23 -3.48 -9.90
CA GLY A 43 -5.22 -2.83 -10.78
C GLY A 43 -6.30 -2.03 -10.04
N GLN A 44 -6.52 -2.30 -8.75
CA GLN A 44 -7.50 -1.61 -7.91
C GLN A 44 -6.86 -0.53 -7.03
N LEU A 45 -5.53 -0.46 -7.01
CA LEU A 45 -4.78 0.42 -6.12
C LEU A 45 -5.11 1.90 -6.35
N ALA A 46 -5.17 2.33 -7.61
CA ALA A 46 -5.48 3.72 -7.98
C ALA A 46 -6.85 4.14 -7.45
N ASP A 47 -7.88 3.32 -7.69
CA ASP A 47 -9.25 3.59 -7.24
C ASP A 47 -9.36 3.67 -5.71
N ASN A 48 -8.67 2.77 -4.99
CA ASN A 48 -8.73 2.72 -3.52
C ASN A 48 -7.92 3.82 -2.84
N LEU A 49 -6.90 4.34 -3.51
CA LEU A 49 -6.16 5.53 -3.08
C LEU A 49 -6.87 6.83 -3.45
N GLY A 50 -7.98 6.76 -4.22
CA GLY A 50 -8.69 7.94 -4.72
C GLY A 50 -7.91 8.72 -5.78
N VAL A 51 -7.02 8.04 -6.51
CA VAL A 51 -6.25 8.65 -7.60
C VAL A 51 -7.19 8.95 -8.76
N ASP A 52 -7.27 10.22 -9.17
CA ASP A 52 -8.00 10.58 -10.38
C ASP A 52 -7.36 9.88 -11.58
N PRO A 53 -8.11 9.17 -12.44
CA PRO A 53 -7.57 8.56 -13.65
C PRO A 53 -6.90 9.57 -14.60
N SER A 54 -7.25 10.84 -14.48
CA SER A 54 -6.68 11.99 -15.21
C SER A 54 -5.52 12.67 -14.46
N GLY A 55 -5.22 12.21 -13.24
CA GLY A 55 -4.20 12.77 -12.34
C GLY A 55 -2.77 12.34 -12.67
N PRO A 56 -1.79 12.84 -11.90
CA PRO A 56 -0.39 12.50 -12.08
C PRO A 56 -0.10 11.06 -11.63
N TRP A 57 -0.15 10.12 -12.58
CA TRP A 57 0.23 8.71 -12.38
C TRP A 57 1.66 8.51 -11.87
N VAL A 58 2.50 9.55 -11.95
CA VAL A 58 3.89 9.55 -11.47
C VAL A 58 3.96 9.29 -9.97
N ASP A 59 3.16 9.99 -9.17
CA ASP A 59 3.17 9.85 -7.70
C ASP A 59 2.79 8.42 -7.28
N LEU A 60 1.81 7.83 -7.98
CA LEU A 60 1.40 6.45 -7.75
C LEU A 60 2.52 5.47 -8.09
N GLN A 61 3.22 5.66 -9.21
CA GLN A 61 4.34 4.81 -9.60
C GLN A 61 5.51 4.92 -8.61
N GLU A 62 5.81 6.11 -8.12
CA GLU A 62 6.84 6.33 -7.09
C GLU A 62 6.47 5.64 -5.78
N CYS A 63 5.21 5.78 -5.34
CA CYS A 63 4.70 5.10 -4.16
C CYS A 63 4.75 3.56 -4.31
N GLN A 64 4.35 3.03 -5.47
CA GLN A 64 4.44 1.60 -5.76
C GLN A 64 5.88 1.11 -5.75
N ARG A 65 6.82 1.90 -6.27
CA ARG A 65 8.25 1.57 -6.26
C ARG A 65 8.80 1.54 -4.84
N ALA A 66 8.46 2.52 -4.01
CA ALA A 66 8.85 2.55 -2.60
C ALA A 66 8.28 1.33 -1.85
N ALA A 67 6.98 1.04 -1.99
CA ALA A 67 6.35 -0.11 -1.34
C ALA A 67 6.96 -1.44 -1.78
N LYS A 68 7.31 -1.57 -3.07
CA LYS A 68 8.00 -2.75 -3.60
C LYS A 68 9.42 -2.89 -3.05
N HIS A 69 10.14 -1.79 -2.86
CA HIS A 69 11.47 -1.84 -2.24
C HIS A 69 11.37 -2.32 -0.78
N LEU A 70 10.48 -1.73 0.01
CA LEU A 70 10.24 -2.16 1.40
C LEU A 70 9.93 -3.66 1.49
N PHE A 71 9.01 -4.13 0.65
CA PHE A 71 8.64 -5.55 0.62
C PHE A 71 9.83 -6.46 0.25
N ARG A 72 10.63 -6.07 -0.75
CA ARG A 72 11.83 -6.83 -1.16
C ARG A 72 12.90 -6.87 -0.07
N ASP A 73 12.98 -5.83 0.74
CA ASP A 73 13.91 -5.73 1.86
C ASP A 73 13.39 -6.49 3.11
N GLY A 74 12.23 -7.15 3.01
CA GLY A 74 11.60 -7.89 4.10
C GLY A 74 10.86 -7.00 5.11
N ASN A 75 10.70 -5.71 4.80
CA ASN A 75 9.98 -4.77 5.65
C ASN A 75 8.48 -4.79 5.30
N SER A 76 7.72 -5.54 6.09
CA SER A 76 6.26 -5.66 5.96
C SER A 76 5.49 -4.76 6.92
N THR A 77 6.18 -4.05 7.82
CA THR A 77 5.54 -3.21 8.85
C THR A 77 5.38 -1.76 8.41
N ASP A 78 6.29 -1.25 7.58
CA ASP A 78 6.26 0.14 7.18
C ASP A 78 5.28 0.40 6.03
N TRP A 79 4.74 1.62 6.03
CA TRP A 79 3.74 2.10 5.10
C TRP A 79 4.32 3.23 4.26
N VAL A 80 3.86 3.37 3.02
CA VAL A 80 4.18 4.48 2.13
C VAL A 80 2.98 5.42 2.08
N GLU A 81 3.19 6.69 2.39
CA GLU A 81 2.18 7.73 2.32
C GLU A 81 1.97 8.20 0.88
N TYR A 82 0.73 8.20 0.41
CA TYR A 82 0.33 8.79 -0.86
C TYR A 82 -0.10 10.26 -0.64
N PRO A 83 0.25 11.20 -1.53
CA PRO A 83 1.06 11.09 -2.76
C PRO A 83 2.56 11.36 -2.56
N THR A 84 3.04 11.47 -1.32
CA THR A 84 4.39 11.99 -1.01
C THR A 84 5.50 10.94 -1.11
N ALA A 85 5.14 9.66 -1.21
CA ALA A 85 6.05 8.51 -1.14
C ALA A 85 6.89 8.45 0.16
N ILE A 86 6.45 9.15 1.22
CA ILE A 86 7.13 9.14 2.52
C ILE A 86 6.87 7.81 3.21
N VAL A 87 7.94 7.19 3.72
CA VAL A 87 7.83 5.95 4.51
C VAL A 87 7.53 6.28 5.96
N VAL A 88 6.47 5.66 6.50
CA VAL A 88 5.97 5.84 7.87
C VAL A 88 5.80 4.47 8.52
N SER A 89 6.37 4.28 9.70
CA SER A 89 6.21 3.01 10.43
C SER A 89 4.80 2.84 11.01
N ASP A 90 4.32 1.60 11.09
CA ASP A 90 3.01 1.27 11.70
C ASP A 90 2.89 1.80 13.13
N ALA A 91 3.95 1.67 13.92
CA ALA A 91 4.01 2.22 15.29
C ALA A 91 3.81 3.75 15.32
N SER A 92 4.31 4.45 14.31
CA SER A 92 4.11 5.90 14.19
C SER A 92 2.67 6.25 13.82
N LEU A 93 1.96 5.40 13.06
CA LEU A 93 0.56 5.61 12.71
C LEU A 93 -0.36 5.42 13.93
N ARG A 94 -0.06 4.44 14.78
CA ARG A 94 -0.87 4.04 15.96
C ARG A 94 -0.60 4.84 17.24
N SER A 95 0.43 5.69 17.29
CA SER A 95 0.81 6.43 18.50
C SER A 95 -0.03 7.68 18.79
N ARG A 96 -1.23 7.79 18.21
CA ARG A 96 -2.18 8.90 18.39
C ARG A 96 -3.57 8.37 18.68
#